data_AF-A0A4Q5S224-F1
#
_entry.id   AF-A0A4Q5S224-F1
#
_cell.length_a   1.000
_cell.length_b   1.000
_cell.length_c   1.000
_cell.angle_alpha   90.00
_cell.angle_beta   90.00
_cell.angle_gamma   90.00
#
_symmetry.space_group_name_H-M   'P 1'
#
loop_
_entity.id
_entity.type
_entity.pdbx_description
1 polymer ?
#
loop_
_entity_poly.entity_id
_entity_poly.type
_entity_poly.pdbx_seq_one_letter_code
_entity_poly.pdbx_strand_id
1 'polypeptide(L)'
;MEVETEQPARPLGERAADFFDRAEKVYLRVLRATVLIIATFLILYTLYLAISGLYRVVQSPASVKEAVANVTANEIVDAEDVSVEAAVANKASAVDKERQKYYGEFVKRYYALFQSRFEPFRQAEDKTLSSDEFDDSFVKSDVRLQAATSGEVNFEKDRADLEALFATMSAAAAEPKTAERLKRYKAAKKVAVKREVRKTRTEYRRGWNSYSTSCENWYYSPYGCAESRAVEVPYTDTVTAMEFPQGTQSHSQIFRAMQDKYFALLDQRRRDNTAEAESNRLKIVEGNIQGKIDLGTALRIFGAFLALMFFFLLIAIERHQRRIAAVLPDGADAAT
;
A
#
# COMPACT_ATOMS: atom_id res chain seq x y z
N MET A 1 60.24 57.41 59.30
CA MET A 1 61.09 57.23 58.11
C MET A 1 60.95 55.78 57.70
N GLU A 2 60.03 55.54 56.78
CA GLU A 2 59.87 54.25 56.12
C GLU A 2 61.05 54.10 55.15
N VAL A 3 61.87 53.08 55.37
CA VAL A 3 62.94 52.72 54.44
C VAL A 3 62.30 51.78 53.43
N GLU A 4 61.90 52.33 52.28
CA GLU A 4 61.57 51.56 51.09
C GLU A 4 62.80 50.75 50.69
N THR A 5 62.77 49.45 50.94
CA THR A 5 63.73 48.50 50.38
C THR A 5 63.39 48.28 48.91
N GLU A 6 64.08 49.06 48.07
CA GLU A 6 64.11 48.95 46.62
C GLU A 6 64.53 47.53 46.20
N GLN A 7 63.58 46.76 45.66
CA GLN A 7 63.86 45.42 45.13
C GLN A 7 64.70 45.53 43.85
N PRO A 8 65.83 44.80 43.73
CA PRO A 8 66.66 44.87 42.55
C PRO A 8 65.88 44.39 41.31
N ALA A 9 65.86 45.23 40.28
CA ALA A 9 65.23 44.96 39.01
C ALA A 9 65.89 43.74 38.34
N ARG A 10 65.16 42.62 38.30
CA ARG A 10 65.57 41.41 37.58
C ARG A 10 65.91 41.71 36.11
N PRO A 11 66.94 41.08 35.53
CA PRO A 11 67.38 41.32 34.16
C PRO A 11 66.25 41.03 33.15
N LEU A 12 66.13 41.85 32.10
CA LEU A 12 65.06 41.79 31.08
C LEU A 12 64.91 40.42 30.41
N GLY A 13 66.00 39.64 30.32
CA GLY A 13 65.99 38.27 29.78
C GLY A 13 65.21 37.26 30.64
N GLU A 14 65.26 37.38 31.97
CA GLU A 14 64.47 36.52 32.87
C GLU A 14 62.98 36.84 32.80
N ARG A 15 62.61 38.11 32.59
CA ARG A 15 61.21 38.53 32.43
C ARG A 15 60.60 38.02 31.11
N ALA A 16 61.39 38.00 30.04
CA ALA A 16 60.96 37.44 28.76
C ALA A 16 60.79 35.91 28.84
N ALA A 17 61.74 35.20 29.46
CA ALA A 17 61.64 33.76 29.69
C ALA A 17 60.41 33.40 30.54
N ASP A 18 60.14 34.14 31.63
CA ASP A 18 58.94 33.98 32.47
C ASP A 18 57.63 34.22 31.72
N PHE A 19 57.61 35.15 30.76
CA PHE A 19 56.45 35.43 29.93
C PHE A 19 56.20 34.31 28.91
N PHE A 20 57.26 33.82 28.25
CA PHE A 20 57.17 32.67 27.33
C PHE A 20 56.75 31.40 28.07
N ASP A 21 57.29 31.14 29.26
CA ASP A 21 56.88 30.01 30.13
C ASP A 21 55.41 30.08 30.55
N ARG A 22 54.90 31.30 30.85
CA ARG A 22 53.48 31.52 31.17
C ARG A 22 52.59 31.36 29.94
N ALA A 23 53.00 31.90 28.79
CA ALA A 23 52.28 31.77 27.53
C ALA A 23 52.22 30.29 27.10
N GLU A 24 53.31 29.54 27.25
CA GLU A 24 53.36 28.10 26.99
C GLU A 24 52.43 27.33 27.94
N LYS A 25 52.43 27.63 29.24
CA LYS A 25 51.51 27.00 30.22
C LYS A 25 50.04 27.28 29.90
N VAL A 26 49.70 28.50 29.50
CA VAL A 26 48.33 28.88 29.10
C VAL A 26 47.95 28.19 27.80
N TYR A 27 48.83 28.20 26.79
CA TYR A 27 48.63 27.53 25.52
C TYR A 27 48.40 26.03 25.70
N LEU A 28 49.23 25.35 26.49
CA LEU A 28 49.06 23.92 26.81
C LEU A 28 47.75 23.65 27.57
N ARG A 29 47.33 24.55 28.45
CA ARG A 29 46.06 24.42 29.20
C ARG A 29 44.85 24.58 28.27
N VAL A 30 44.88 25.57 27.36
CA VAL A 30 43.83 25.79 26.36
C VAL A 30 43.78 24.61 25.39
N LEU A 31 44.92 24.17 24.85
CA LEU A 31 45.01 23.02 23.96
C LEU A 31 44.42 21.77 24.62
N ARG A 32 44.74 21.51 25.89
CA ARG A 32 44.16 20.39 26.65
C ARG A 32 42.65 20.51 26.83
N ALA A 33 42.14 21.70 27.13
CA ALA A 33 40.71 21.94 27.27
C ALA A 33 39.97 21.72 25.93
N THR A 34 40.51 22.24 24.83
CA THR A 34 39.94 22.05 23.48
C THR A 34 39.94 20.58 23.08
N VAL A 35 41.04 19.85 23.32
CA VAL A 35 41.13 18.41 23.06
C VAL A 35 40.10 17.64 23.90
N LEU A 36 39.92 17.99 25.17
CA LEU A 36 38.89 17.38 26.03
C LEU A 36 37.48 17.62 25.50
N ILE A 37 37.16 18.85 25.06
CA ILE A 37 35.86 19.18 24.50
C ILE A 37 35.58 18.37 23.23
N ILE A 38 36.55 18.31 22.30
CA ILE A 38 36.44 17.50 21.07
C ILE A 38 36.24 16.02 21.43
N ALA A 39 37.02 15.50 22.39
CA ALA A 39 36.88 14.13 22.86
C ALA A 39 35.47 13.84 23.43
N THR A 40 34.92 14.76 24.23
CA THR A 40 33.56 14.64 24.76
C THR A 40 32.52 14.61 23.64
N PHE A 41 32.61 15.50 22.65
CA PHE A 41 31.70 15.48 21.50
C PHE A 41 31.82 14.20 20.68
N LEU A 42 33.04 13.69 20.46
CA LEU A 42 33.24 12.42 19.76
C LEU A 42 32.58 11.26 20.50
N ILE A 43 32.70 11.18 21.83
CA ILE A 43 32.05 10.14 22.64
C ILE A 43 30.52 10.26 22.59
N LEU A 44 29.97 11.46 22.69
CA LEU A 44 28.52 11.66 22.59
C LEU A 44 27.99 11.26 21.21
N TYR A 45 28.73 11.62 20.15
CA TYR A 45 28.37 11.26 18.79
C TYR A 45 28.47 9.76 18.52
N THR A 46 29.50 9.07 19.02
CA THR A 46 29.59 7.60 18.90
C THR A 46 28.47 6.91 19.66
N LEU A 47 28.11 7.39 20.85
CA LEU A 47 27.01 6.86 21.62
C LEU A 47 25.66 7.04 20.91
N TYR A 48 25.44 8.21 20.31
CA TYR A 48 24.27 8.46 19.47
C TYR A 48 24.19 7.49 18.30
N LEU A 49 25.26 7.36 17.51
CA LEU A 49 25.32 6.43 16.36
C LEU A 49 25.14 4.97 16.78
N ALA A 50 25.71 4.58 17.92
CA ALA A 50 25.58 3.22 18.42
C ALA A 50 24.14 2.89 18.82
N ILE A 51 23.47 3.80 19.54
CA ILE A 51 22.07 3.62 19.97
C ILE A 51 21.12 3.66 18.77
N SER A 52 21.27 4.66 17.87
CA SER A 52 20.43 4.79 16.69
C SER A 52 20.62 3.62 15.72
N GLY A 53 21.86 3.18 15.54
CA GLY A 53 22.19 2.05 14.68
C GLY A 53 21.67 0.73 15.23
N LEU A 54 21.82 0.49 16.54
CA LEU A 54 21.28 -0.70 17.20
C LEU A 54 19.74 -0.72 17.13
N TYR A 55 19.08 0.39 17.44
CA TYR A 55 17.62 0.50 17.36
C TYR A 55 17.10 0.15 15.97
N ARG A 56 17.76 0.65 14.93
CA ARG A 56 17.40 0.34 13.53
C ARG A 56 17.59 -1.15 13.25
N VAL A 57 18.77 -1.71 13.49
CA VAL A 57 19.14 -3.10 13.17
C VAL A 57 18.29 -4.16 13.89
N VAL A 58 17.80 -3.84 15.10
CA VAL A 58 16.95 -4.75 15.88
C VAL A 58 15.55 -4.90 15.28
N GLN A 59 15.11 -3.97 14.42
CA GLN A 59 13.79 -4.09 13.78
C GLN A 59 13.79 -5.20 12.72
N SER A 60 12.81 -6.10 12.84
CA SER A 60 12.64 -7.21 11.90
C SER A 60 11.57 -6.87 10.85
N PRO A 61 11.88 -6.93 9.55
CA PRO A 61 10.87 -6.78 8.49
C PRO A 61 9.73 -7.81 8.62
N ALA A 62 10.02 -9.00 9.14
CA ALA A 62 9.03 -10.06 9.34
C ALA A 62 8.01 -9.75 10.44
N SER A 63 8.24 -8.71 11.26
CA SER A 63 7.29 -8.28 12.29
C SER A 63 6.13 -7.45 11.73
N VAL A 64 6.25 -6.92 10.50
CA VAL A 64 5.21 -6.12 9.86
C VAL A 64 4.11 -7.03 9.30
N LYS A 65 2.96 -7.00 9.96
CA LYS A 65 1.74 -7.69 9.54
C LYS A 65 0.86 -6.74 8.73
N GLU A 66 0.19 -7.29 7.73
CA GLU A 66 -0.83 -6.57 6.96
C GLU A 66 -2.04 -6.27 7.85
N ALA A 67 -2.57 -5.04 7.75
CA ALA A 67 -3.78 -4.68 8.45
C ALA A 67 -4.98 -5.46 7.88
N VAL A 68 -5.94 -5.82 8.74
CA VAL A 68 -7.16 -6.49 8.30
C VAL A 68 -8.04 -5.50 7.54
N ALA A 69 -8.35 -5.80 6.28
CA ALA A 69 -9.30 -5.03 5.50
C ALA A 69 -10.72 -5.27 6.03
N ASN A 70 -11.46 -4.19 6.29
CA ASN A 70 -12.85 -4.22 6.71
C ASN A 70 -13.65 -3.25 5.84
N VAL A 71 -14.94 -3.48 5.62
CA VAL A 71 -15.86 -2.59 4.89
C VAL A 71 -17.11 -2.40 5.72
N THR A 72 -17.60 -1.16 5.83
CA THR A 72 -18.76 -0.84 6.67
C THR A 72 -20.01 -0.59 5.84
N ALA A 73 -21.19 -0.72 6.47
CA ALA A 73 -22.48 -0.55 5.82
C ALA A 73 -22.64 0.82 5.12
N ASN A 74 -22.22 1.89 5.80
CA ASN A 74 -22.35 3.27 5.28
C ASN A 74 -21.58 3.52 3.98
N GLU A 75 -20.60 2.67 3.65
CA GLU A 75 -19.75 2.84 2.47
C GLU A 75 -20.36 2.19 1.22
N ILE A 76 -21.37 1.34 1.39
CA ILE A 76 -22.00 0.58 0.30
C ILE A 76 -23.42 1.07 -0.01
N VAL A 77 -24.12 1.73 0.91
CA VAL A 77 -25.51 2.20 0.73
C VAL A 77 -25.73 3.17 -0.44
N ASP A 78 -24.64 3.76 -0.95
CA ASP A 78 -24.64 4.71 -2.08
C ASP A 78 -24.16 4.12 -3.39
N ALA A 79 -23.89 2.81 -3.40
CA ALA A 79 -23.42 2.15 -4.60
C ALA A 79 -24.47 2.25 -5.72
N GLU A 80 -24.02 2.72 -6.88
CA GLU A 80 -24.78 2.66 -8.12
C GLU A 80 -24.19 1.54 -8.99
N ASP A 81 -25.07 0.75 -9.61
CA ASP A 81 -24.68 -0.32 -10.53
C ASP A 81 -24.01 0.27 -11.77
N VAL A 82 -22.73 -0.08 -11.98
CA VAL A 82 -21.98 0.17 -13.21
C VAL A 82 -21.70 -1.20 -13.81
N SER A 83 -22.76 -1.82 -14.35
CA SER A 83 -22.79 -3.17 -14.91
C SER A 83 -21.46 -3.64 -15.52
N VAL A 84 -20.92 -4.75 -15.03
CA VAL A 84 -19.89 -5.56 -15.72
C VAL A 84 -20.33 -7.03 -15.78
N GLU A 85 -20.03 -7.63 -16.93
CA GLU A 85 -20.53 -8.87 -17.51
C GLU A 85 -20.47 -10.16 -16.66
N ALA A 86 -21.35 -11.08 -17.05
CA ALA A 86 -21.52 -12.41 -16.49
C ALA A 86 -20.35 -13.36 -16.81
N ALA A 87 -20.00 -14.20 -15.83
CA ALA A 87 -18.97 -15.23 -15.97
C ALA A 87 -19.57 -16.60 -16.35
N VAL A 88 -18.83 -17.31 -17.19
CA VAL A 88 -19.14 -18.61 -17.81
C VAL A 88 -19.04 -19.75 -16.80
N ALA A 89 -20.03 -20.65 -16.81
CA ALA A 89 -20.03 -21.89 -16.02
C ALA A 89 -19.11 -22.96 -16.63
N ASN A 90 -18.39 -23.71 -15.80
CA ASN A 90 -17.70 -24.94 -16.21
C ASN A 90 -17.65 -26.00 -15.10
N LYS A 91 -17.42 -27.24 -15.54
CA LYS A 91 -17.83 -28.53 -14.95
C LYS A 91 -17.33 -28.87 -13.53
N ALA A 92 -18.21 -29.60 -12.83
CA ALA A 92 -18.08 -30.15 -11.49
C ALA A 92 -16.86 -31.07 -11.27
N SER A 93 -16.25 -30.93 -10.09
CA SER A 93 -15.28 -31.86 -9.49
C SER A 93 -15.75 -32.30 -8.10
N ALA A 94 -15.09 -33.32 -7.53
CA ALA A 94 -15.53 -34.09 -6.37
C ALA A 94 -15.98 -33.28 -5.14
N VAL A 95 -17.03 -33.76 -4.48
CA VAL A 95 -17.82 -33.02 -3.49
C VAL A 95 -17.17 -33.08 -2.10
N ASP A 96 -16.66 -31.94 -1.63
CA ASP A 96 -16.40 -31.71 -0.19
C ASP A 96 -17.72 -31.34 0.51
N LYS A 97 -18.26 -32.30 1.26
CA LYS A 97 -19.59 -32.19 1.90
C LYS A 97 -19.68 -31.05 2.92
N GLU A 98 -18.60 -30.71 3.62
CA GLU A 98 -18.62 -29.65 4.63
C GLU A 98 -18.69 -28.27 3.96
N ARG A 99 -17.90 -28.08 2.91
CA ARG A 99 -17.90 -26.84 2.13
C ARG A 99 -19.22 -26.64 1.39
N GLN A 100 -19.75 -27.71 0.79
CA GLN A 100 -21.06 -27.68 0.14
C GLN A 100 -22.17 -27.28 1.13
N LYS A 101 -22.16 -27.87 2.33
CA LYS A 101 -23.12 -27.53 3.39
C LYS A 101 -23.04 -26.05 3.76
N TYR A 102 -21.82 -25.54 3.98
CA TYR A 102 -21.63 -24.13 4.33
C TYR A 102 -22.18 -23.19 3.24
N TYR A 103 -21.80 -23.37 1.98
CA TYR A 103 -22.26 -22.48 0.92
C TYR A 103 -23.78 -22.56 0.73
N GLY A 104 -24.38 -23.76 0.81
CA GLY A 104 -25.84 -23.91 0.78
C GLY A 104 -26.55 -23.20 1.94
N GLU A 105 -26.02 -23.30 3.17
CA GLU A 105 -26.55 -22.57 4.32
C GLU A 105 -26.37 -21.06 4.20
N PHE A 106 -25.26 -20.61 3.60
CA PHE A 106 -25.01 -19.20 3.32
C PHE A 106 -26.01 -18.64 2.30
N VAL A 107 -26.19 -19.32 1.15
CA VAL A 107 -27.17 -18.94 0.11
C VAL A 107 -28.55 -18.80 0.73
N LYS A 108 -28.97 -19.77 1.56
CA LYS A 108 -30.27 -19.73 2.25
C LYS A 108 -30.43 -18.50 3.14
N ARG A 109 -29.42 -18.17 3.96
CA ARG A 109 -29.46 -16.98 4.84
C ARG A 109 -29.45 -15.68 4.03
N TYR A 110 -28.61 -15.60 3.01
CA TYR A 110 -28.44 -14.41 2.21
C TYR A 110 -29.66 -14.14 1.31
N TYR A 111 -30.27 -15.20 0.76
CA TYR A 111 -31.54 -15.12 0.07
C TYR A 111 -32.69 -14.69 1.00
N ALA A 112 -32.73 -15.19 2.23
CA ALA A 112 -33.72 -14.75 3.23
C ALA A 112 -33.57 -13.25 3.58
N LEU A 113 -32.34 -12.73 3.63
CA LEU A 113 -32.09 -11.29 3.75
C LEU A 113 -32.68 -10.52 2.55
N PHE A 114 -32.41 -10.99 1.33
CA PHE A 114 -32.97 -10.39 0.11
C PHE A 114 -34.51 -10.40 0.12
N GLN A 115 -35.11 -11.54 0.42
CA GLN A 115 -36.57 -11.69 0.49
C GLN A 115 -37.22 -10.81 1.55
N SER A 116 -36.57 -10.62 2.70
CA SER A 116 -37.16 -9.84 3.79
C SER A 116 -36.99 -8.34 3.63
N ARG A 117 -35.91 -7.87 2.99
CA ARG A 117 -35.55 -6.45 2.92
C ARG A 117 -35.74 -5.80 1.55
N PHE A 118 -35.58 -6.56 0.46
CA PHE A 118 -35.57 -6.02 -0.91
C PHE A 118 -36.82 -6.44 -1.70
N GLU A 119 -37.19 -7.72 -1.63
CA GLU A 119 -38.35 -8.27 -2.35
C GLU A 119 -39.69 -7.54 -2.04
N PRO A 120 -39.96 -7.00 -0.83
CA PRO A 120 -41.20 -6.24 -0.59
C PRO A 120 -41.34 -4.95 -1.42
N PHE A 121 -40.24 -4.50 -2.05
CA PHE A 121 -40.20 -3.33 -2.92
C PHE A 121 -40.21 -3.66 -4.42
N ARG A 122 -40.32 -4.95 -4.77
CA ARG A 122 -40.47 -5.42 -6.15
C ARG A 122 -41.71 -4.80 -6.81
N GLN A 123 -41.59 -4.39 -8.07
CA GLN A 123 -42.75 -4.01 -8.87
C GLN A 123 -43.39 -5.24 -9.52
N ALA A 124 -44.68 -5.19 -9.82
CA ALA A 124 -45.43 -6.36 -10.31
C ALA A 124 -44.84 -6.98 -11.60
N GLU A 125 -44.21 -6.15 -12.43
CA GLU A 125 -43.58 -6.49 -13.70
C GLU A 125 -42.16 -7.06 -13.57
N ASP A 126 -41.54 -6.96 -12.39
CA ASP A 126 -40.21 -7.54 -12.15
C ASP A 126 -40.32 -9.05 -11.92
N LYS A 127 -39.33 -9.79 -12.44
CA LYS A 127 -39.20 -11.22 -12.17
C LYS A 127 -38.90 -11.48 -10.69
N THR A 128 -39.69 -12.34 -10.06
CA THR A 128 -39.33 -12.94 -8.77
C THR A 128 -38.23 -13.97 -8.99
N LEU A 129 -37.14 -13.83 -8.24
CA LEU A 129 -36.03 -14.78 -8.30
C LEU A 129 -36.35 -16.01 -7.46
N SER A 130 -36.04 -17.20 -7.98
CA SER A 130 -35.96 -18.40 -7.14
C SER A 130 -34.68 -18.38 -6.29
N SER A 131 -34.56 -19.28 -5.31
CA SER A 131 -33.33 -19.42 -4.52
C SER A 131 -32.12 -19.74 -5.41
N ASP A 132 -32.32 -20.59 -6.43
CA ASP A 132 -31.24 -21.01 -7.34
C ASP A 132 -30.85 -19.87 -8.28
N GLU A 133 -31.83 -19.14 -8.83
CA GLU A 133 -31.57 -17.97 -9.66
C GLU A 133 -30.88 -16.83 -8.90
N PHE A 134 -31.19 -16.71 -7.60
CA PHE A 134 -30.51 -15.80 -6.70
C PHE A 134 -29.06 -16.23 -6.47
N ASP A 135 -28.82 -17.53 -6.22
CA ASP A 135 -27.47 -18.05 -6.09
C ASP A 135 -26.64 -17.75 -7.34
N ASP A 136 -27.12 -18.14 -8.52
CA ASP A 136 -26.46 -17.90 -9.82
C ASP A 136 -26.14 -16.42 -10.06
N SER A 137 -27.02 -15.54 -9.60
CA SER A 137 -26.93 -14.09 -9.82
C SER A 137 -26.02 -13.35 -8.85
N PHE A 138 -25.81 -13.88 -7.64
CA PHE A 138 -25.18 -13.14 -6.54
C PHE A 138 -24.08 -13.91 -5.82
N VAL A 139 -24.32 -15.15 -5.41
CA VAL A 139 -23.38 -15.90 -4.57
C VAL A 139 -22.47 -16.79 -5.42
N LYS A 140 -23.03 -17.45 -6.43
CA LYS A 140 -22.38 -18.42 -7.32
C LYS A 140 -21.72 -19.55 -6.51
N SER A 141 -22.50 -20.15 -5.62
CA SER A 141 -22.03 -21.14 -4.64
C SER A 141 -21.28 -22.30 -5.28
N ASP A 142 -21.76 -22.79 -6.43
CA ASP A 142 -21.12 -23.86 -7.19
C ASP A 142 -19.73 -23.47 -7.69
N VAL A 143 -19.58 -22.25 -8.22
CA VAL A 143 -18.29 -21.72 -8.69
C VAL A 143 -17.31 -21.58 -7.52
N ARG A 144 -17.79 -21.07 -6.38
CA ARG A 144 -16.97 -20.91 -5.17
C ARG A 144 -16.58 -22.25 -4.56
N LEU A 145 -17.49 -23.22 -4.55
CA LEU A 145 -17.24 -24.58 -4.09
C LEU A 145 -16.16 -25.24 -4.94
N GLN A 146 -16.26 -25.10 -6.26
CA GLN A 146 -15.25 -25.61 -7.18
C GLN A 146 -13.89 -24.97 -6.94
N ALA A 147 -13.82 -23.63 -6.87
CA ALA A 147 -12.58 -22.90 -6.65
C ALA A 147 -11.93 -23.23 -5.28
N ALA A 148 -12.75 -23.43 -4.25
CA ALA A 148 -12.26 -23.90 -2.96
C ALA A 148 -11.70 -25.33 -3.05
N THR A 149 -12.42 -26.22 -3.72
CA THR A 149 -12.05 -27.64 -3.87
C THR A 149 -10.79 -27.83 -4.70
N SER A 150 -10.61 -27.05 -5.76
CA SER A 150 -9.40 -27.03 -6.59
C SER A 150 -8.19 -26.38 -5.90
N GLY A 151 -8.42 -25.69 -4.78
CA GLY A 151 -7.39 -24.94 -4.05
C GLY A 151 -7.06 -23.58 -4.66
N GLU A 152 -7.80 -23.13 -5.68
CA GLU A 152 -7.68 -21.78 -6.25
C GLU A 152 -8.07 -20.70 -5.22
N VAL A 153 -9.03 -21.01 -4.34
CA VAL A 153 -9.49 -20.12 -3.27
C VAL A 153 -9.28 -20.79 -1.92
N ASN A 154 -8.76 -20.03 -0.95
CA ASN A 154 -8.69 -20.47 0.43
C ASN A 154 -10.09 -20.42 1.06
N PHE A 155 -10.66 -21.58 1.37
CA PHE A 155 -12.00 -21.73 1.93
C PHE A 155 -12.21 -20.91 3.21
N GLU A 156 -11.25 -20.89 4.13
CA GLU A 156 -11.37 -20.17 5.40
C GLU A 156 -11.42 -18.66 5.20
N LYS A 157 -10.64 -18.15 4.24
CA LYS A 157 -10.67 -16.75 3.85
C LYS A 157 -11.99 -16.40 3.15
N ASP A 158 -12.45 -17.24 2.23
CA ASP A 158 -13.72 -17.00 1.52
C ASP A 158 -14.91 -17.04 2.48
N ARG A 159 -14.92 -17.99 3.40
CA ARG A 159 -15.89 -18.09 4.48
C ARG A 159 -15.94 -16.80 5.31
N ALA A 160 -14.78 -16.31 5.76
CA ALA A 160 -14.70 -15.07 6.53
C ALA A 160 -15.21 -13.86 5.72
N ASP A 161 -14.87 -13.78 4.43
CA ASP A 161 -15.31 -12.71 3.54
C ASP A 161 -16.82 -12.72 3.31
N LEU A 162 -17.41 -13.91 3.18
CA LEU A 162 -18.85 -14.10 3.03
C LEU A 162 -19.61 -13.77 4.32
N GLU A 163 -19.12 -14.17 5.49
CA GLU A 163 -19.76 -13.78 6.76
C GLU A 163 -19.68 -12.27 7.00
N ALA A 164 -18.55 -11.65 6.65
CA ALA A 164 -18.39 -10.19 6.70
C ALA A 164 -19.31 -9.48 5.68
N LEU A 165 -19.46 -10.02 4.47
CA LEU A 165 -20.43 -9.55 3.48
C LEU A 165 -21.85 -9.62 4.05
N PHE A 166 -22.25 -10.77 4.58
CA PHE A 166 -23.58 -10.97 5.13
C PHE A 166 -23.89 -9.97 6.25
N ALA A 167 -22.96 -9.77 7.19
CA ALA A 167 -23.12 -8.80 8.26
C ALA A 167 -23.23 -7.36 7.72
N THR A 168 -22.36 -6.99 6.77
CA THR A 168 -22.33 -5.65 6.17
C THR A 168 -23.58 -5.35 5.35
N MET A 169 -24.02 -6.31 4.54
CA MET A 169 -25.26 -6.21 3.75
C MET A 169 -26.50 -6.19 4.65
N SER A 170 -26.52 -6.95 5.75
CA SER A 170 -27.62 -6.93 6.72
C SER A 170 -27.75 -5.56 7.38
N ALA A 171 -26.63 -4.94 7.76
CA ALA A 171 -26.60 -3.59 8.30
C ALA A 171 -26.99 -2.55 7.23
N ALA A 172 -26.41 -2.61 6.03
CA ALA A 172 -26.74 -1.70 4.93
C ALA A 172 -28.21 -1.78 4.50
N ALA A 173 -28.81 -2.97 4.55
CA ALA A 173 -30.24 -3.16 4.27
C ALA A 173 -31.15 -2.54 5.33
N ALA A 174 -30.66 -2.32 6.55
CA ALA A 174 -31.37 -1.65 7.63
C ALA A 174 -31.20 -0.12 7.59
N GLU A 175 -30.26 0.40 6.82
CA GLU A 175 -30.00 1.84 6.74
C GLU A 175 -31.19 2.60 6.11
N PRO A 176 -31.55 3.78 6.65
CA PRO A 176 -32.66 4.60 6.12
C PRO A 176 -32.50 4.93 4.64
N LYS A 177 -31.25 5.18 4.21
CA LYS A 177 -30.93 5.54 2.84
C LYS A 177 -31.26 4.42 1.84
N THR A 178 -30.99 3.18 2.20
CA THR A 178 -31.37 2.00 1.39
C THR A 178 -32.89 1.89 1.28
N ALA A 179 -33.59 2.07 2.40
CA ALA A 179 -35.06 2.05 2.41
C ALA A 179 -35.66 3.18 1.55
N GLU A 180 -35.08 4.37 1.55
CA GLU A 180 -35.49 5.49 0.68
C GLU A 180 -35.29 5.17 -0.81
N ARG A 181 -34.15 4.59 -1.18
CA ARG A 181 -33.88 4.14 -2.56
C ARG A 181 -34.89 3.10 -3.01
N LEU A 182 -35.18 2.11 -2.17
CA LEU A 182 -36.16 1.06 -2.45
C LEU A 182 -37.59 1.61 -2.55
N LYS A 183 -37.97 2.56 -1.69
CA LYS A 183 -39.26 3.26 -1.79
C LYS A 183 -39.37 4.09 -3.06
N ARG A 184 -38.30 4.81 -3.43
CA ARG A 184 -38.24 5.57 -4.69
C ARG A 184 -38.42 4.65 -5.88
N TYR A 185 -37.74 3.50 -5.89
CA TYR A 185 -37.95 2.47 -6.90
C TYR A 185 -39.40 2.01 -6.96
N LYS A 186 -39.98 1.60 -5.83
CA LYS A 186 -41.37 1.10 -5.77
C LYS A 186 -42.40 2.11 -6.26
N ALA A 187 -42.15 3.41 -6.04
CA ALA A 187 -43.04 4.49 -6.46
C ALA A 187 -42.76 4.99 -7.89
N ALA A 188 -41.61 4.64 -8.48
CA ALA A 188 -41.23 5.10 -9.80
C ALA A 188 -42.15 4.50 -10.88
N LYS A 189 -42.54 5.34 -11.84
CA LYS A 189 -43.31 4.92 -13.01
C LYS A 189 -42.39 4.90 -14.22
N LYS A 190 -42.51 3.86 -15.04
CA LYS A 190 -41.82 3.82 -16.33
C LYS A 190 -42.32 4.96 -17.22
N VAL A 191 -41.37 5.64 -17.85
CA VAL A 191 -41.60 6.71 -18.80
C VAL A 191 -41.14 6.26 -20.18
N ALA A 192 -41.82 6.75 -21.22
CA ALA A 192 -41.43 6.45 -22.60
C ALA A 192 -40.14 7.21 -22.92
N VAL A 193 -39.04 6.48 -23.05
CA VAL A 193 -37.74 7.02 -23.45
C VAL A 193 -37.53 6.68 -24.93
N LYS A 194 -37.32 7.71 -25.75
CA LYS A 194 -36.95 7.55 -27.15
C LYS A 194 -35.43 7.50 -27.26
N ARG A 195 -34.90 6.46 -27.89
CA ARG A 195 -33.48 6.33 -28.20
C ARG A 195 -33.30 6.11 -29.70
N GLU A 196 -32.34 6.82 -30.26
CA GLU A 196 -31.89 6.55 -31.62
C GLU A 196 -30.93 5.37 -31.59
N VAL A 197 -31.32 4.28 -32.25
CA VAL A 197 -30.48 3.10 -32.39
C VAL A 197 -29.98 3.07 -33.83
N ARG A 198 -28.66 2.96 -33.99
CA ARG A 198 -28.05 2.72 -35.30
C ARG A 198 -28.20 1.24 -35.65
N LYS A 199 -28.86 0.96 -36.76
CA LYS A 199 -29.01 -0.39 -37.31
C LYS A 199 -28.44 -0.42 -38.72
N THR A 200 -28.13 -1.62 -39.20
CA THR A 200 -27.78 -1.86 -40.60
C THR A 200 -28.95 -2.55 -41.29
N ARG A 201 -29.21 -2.18 -42.54
CA ARG A 201 -30.09 -2.96 -43.42
C ARG A 201 -29.35 -3.29 -44.70
N THR A 202 -29.65 -4.46 -45.24
CA THR A 202 -29.12 -4.89 -46.54
C THR A 202 -29.98 -4.29 -47.64
N GLU A 203 -29.38 -3.45 -48.48
CA GLU A 203 -29.99 -2.93 -49.71
C GLU A 203 -29.31 -3.55 -50.92
N TYR A 204 -30.09 -4.02 -51.90
CA TYR A 204 -29.54 -4.43 -53.19
C TYR A 204 -29.37 -3.21 -54.07
N ARG A 205 -28.11 -2.84 -54.34
CA ARG A 205 -27.79 -1.71 -55.23
C ARG A 205 -27.18 -2.23 -56.52
N ARG A 206 -27.68 -1.71 -57.64
CA ARG A 206 -27.14 -2.02 -58.96
C ARG A 206 -25.84 -1.25 -59.16
N GLY A 207 -24.78 -1.94 -59.55
CA GLY A 207 -23.47 -1.36 -59.76
C GLY A 207 -22.68 -2.11 -60.82
N TRP A 208 -21.61 -1.50 -61.31
CA TRP A 208 -20.69 -2.15 -62.22
C TRP A 208 -19.73 -3.05 -61.44
N ASN A 209 -19.70 -4.35 -61.77
CA ASN A 209 -18.74 -5.30 -61.23
C ASN A 209 -17.75 -5.68 -62.31
N SER A 210 -16.51 -5.16 -62.23
CA SER A 210 -15.45 -5.39 -63.21
C SER A 210 -14.97 -6.84 -63.30
N TYR A 211 -15.35 -7.69 -62.35
CA TYR A 211 -14.96 -9.10 -62.28
C TYR A 211 -16.11 -10.06 -62.62
N SER A 212 -17.31 -9.53 -62.90
CA SER A 212 -18.45 -10.36 -63.25
C SER A 212 -18.40 -10.83 -64.69
N THR A 213 -18.73 -12.11 -64.91
CA THR A 213 -18.89 -12.73 -66.23
C THR A 213 -20.35 -13.11 -66.53
N SER A 214 -21.31 -12.56 -65.78
CA SER A 214 -22.73 -12.97 -65.82
C SER A 214 -23.54 -12.44 -67.00
N CYS A 215 -22.94 -11.59 -67.84
CA CYS A 215 -23.54 -10.99 -69.03
C CYS A 215 -22.70 -11.30 -70.28
N GLU A 216 -23.33 -11.37 -71.46
CA GLU A 216 -22.70 -11.87 -72.70
C GLU A 216 -21.46 -11.06 -73.16
N ASN A 217 -21.41 -9.75 -72.86
CA ASN A 217 -20.35 -8.85 -73.32
C ASN A 217 -19.35 -8.46 -72.22
N TRP A 218 -19.22 -9.27 -71.17
CA TRP A 218 -18.40 -8.95 -69.99
C TRP A 218 -16.91 -8.68 -70.29
N TYR A 219 -16.41 -9.16 -71.43
CA TYR A 219 -15.02 -9.06 -71.87
C TYR A 219 -14.72 -7.83 -72.76
N TYR A 220 -15.72 -6.98 -73.06
CA TYR A 220 -15.51 -5.71 -73.77
C TYR A 220 -15.38 -4.55 -72.77
N SER A 221 -14.57 -3.53 -73.10
CA SER A 221 -14.36 -2.38 -72.20
C SER A 221 -15.60 -1.47 -72.09
N PRO A 222 -16.01 -1.04 -70.88
CA PRO A 222 -15.41 -1.39 -69.58
C PRO A 222 -15.67 -2.85 -69.26
N TYR A 223 -14.64 -3.59 -68.86
CA TYR A 223 -14.75 -5.01 -68.53
C TYR A 223 -15.68 -5.20 -67.32
N GLY A 224 -16.55 -6.22 -67.35
CA GLY A 224 -17.48 -6.59 -66.28
C GLY A 224 -18.96 -6.57 -66.67
N CYS A 225 -19.83 -6.66 -65.66
CA CYS A 225 -21.28 -6.63 -65.83
C CYS A 225 -21.97 -5.74 -64.80
N ALA A 226 -23.17 -5.25 -65.15
CA ALA A 226 -24.06 -4.57 -64.21
C ALA A 226 -24.76 -5.60 -63.32
N GLU A 227 -24.39 -5.66 -62.05
CA GLU A 227 -24.93 -6.61 -61.07
C GLU A 227 -25.60 -5.91 -59.90
N SER A 228 -26.56 -6.60 -59.29
CA SER A 228 -27.14 -6.19 -58.02
C SER A 228 -26.33 -6.81 -56.88
N ARG A 229 -25.64 -5.97 -56.10
CA ARG A 229 -24.92 -6.42 -54.91
C ARG A 229 -25.64 -6.01 -53.62
N ALA A 230 -25.61 -6.89 -52.63
CA ALA A 230 -26.04 -6.58 -51.28
C ALA A 230 -25.03 -5.59 -50.66
N VAL A 231 -25.51 -4.41 -50.25
CA VAL A 231 -24.72 -3.40 -49.53
C VAL A 231 -25.37 -3.16 -48.18
N GLU A 232 -24.59 -3.25 -47.11
CA GLU A 232 -25.04 -2.86 -45.78
C GLU A 232 -25.04 -1.34 -45.67
N VAL A 233 -26.21 -0.78 -45.38
CA VAL A 233 -26.39 0.67 -45.25
C VAL A 233 -26.83 0.96 -43.81
N PRO A 234 -26.08 1.82 -43.07
CA PRO A 234 -26.48 2.23 -41.74
C PRO A 234 -27.71 3.14 -41.83
N TYR A 235 -28.67 2.93 -40.94
CA TYR A 235 -29.81 3.83 -40.76
C TYR A 235 -30.07 4.03 -39.26
N THR A 236 -30.65 5.19 -38.93
CA THR A 236 -31.11 5.50 -37.58
C THR A 236 -32.58 5.12 -37.45
N ASP A 237 -32.90 4.39 -36.39
CA ASP A 237 -34.27 4.02 -36.04
C ASP A 237 -34.58 4.58 -34.65
N THR A 238 -35.78 5.14 -34.46
CA THR A 238 -36.20 5.67 -33.16
C THR A 238 -36.95 4.59 -32.42
N VAL A 239 -36.28 3.93 -31.48
CA VAL A 239 -36.92 2.93 -30.62
C VAL A 239 -37.46 3.64 -29.38
N THR A 240 -38.77 3.49 -29.13
CA THR A 240 -39.40 3.95 -27.89
C THR A 240 -39.46 2.77 -26.92
N ALA A 241 -38.80 2.88 -25.77
CA ALA A 241 -38.84 1.88 -24.72
C ALA A 241 -39.43 2.48 -23.44
N MET A 242 -40.18 1.68 -22.69
CA MET A 242 -40.67 2.06 -21.36
C MET A 242 -39.57 1.75 -20.34
N GLU A 243 -38.92 2.79 -19.84
CA GLU A 243 -37.80 2.67 -18.90
C GLU A 243 -38.08 3.47 -17.64
N PHE A 244 -37.46 3.08 -16.52
CA PHE A 244 -37.50 3.91 -15.33
C PHE A 244 -36.71 5.21 -15.56
N PRO A 245 -37.07 6.31 -14.87
CA PRO A 245 -36.29 7.55 -14.91
C PRO A 245 -34.83 7.29 -14.55
N GLN A 246 -33.91 8.03 -15.17
CA GLN A 246 -32.48 7.92 -14.92
C GLN A 246 -32.18 8.00 -13.41
N GLY A 247 -31.30 7.11 -12.92
CA GLY A 247 -30.96 6.99 -11.50
C GLY A 247 -31.93 6.14 -10.67
N THR A 248 -32.94 5.55 -11.30
CA THR A 248 -33.82 4.56 -10.64
C THR A 248 -33.29 3.15 -10.91
N GLN A 249 -32.89 2.45 -9.85
CA GLN A 249 -32.43 1.06 -9.92
C GLN A 249 -33.47 0.14 -9.32
N SER A 250 -33.62 -1.06 -9.90
CA SER A 250 -34.47 -2.09 -9.33
C SER A 250 -33.97 -2.58 -7.98
N HIS A 251 -34.84 -3.19 -7.19
CA HIS A 251 -34.47 -3.77 -5.90
C HIS A 251 -33.29 -4.76 -6.01
N SER A 252 -33.23 -5.56 -7.08
CA SER A 252 -32.13 -6.49 -7.36
C SER A 252 -30.85 -5.78 -7.82
N GLN A 253 -30.97 -4.70 -8.60
CA GLN A 253 -29.83 -3.86 -8.99
C GLN A 253 -29.24 -3.11 -7.79
N ILE A 254 -30.07 -2.60 -6.88
CA ILE A 254 -29.62 -1.94 -5.64
C ILE A 254 -28.84 -2.95 -4.80
N PHE A 255 -29.38 -4.17 -4.62
CA PHE A 255 -28.70 -5.23 -3.88
C PHE A 255 -27.36 -5.61 -4.53
N ARG A 256 -27.34 -5.78 -5.86
CA ARG A 256 -26.11 -6.05 -6.63
C ARG A 256 -25.07 -4.96 -6.45
N ALA A 257 -25.46 -3.70 -6.66
CA ALA A 257 -24.56 -2.56 -6.56
C ALA A 257 -23.88 -2.50 -5.18
N MET A 258 -24.64 -2.73 -4.10
CA MET A 258 -24.09 -2.76 -2.74
C MET A 258 -23.09 -3.91 -2.55
N GLN A 259 -23.40 -5.10 -3.04
CA GLN A 259 -22.50 -6.25 -2.98
C GLN A 259 -21.21 -6.02 -3.80
N ASP A 260 -21.34 -5.51 -5.02
CA ASP A 260 -20.19 -5.26 -5.90
C ASP A 260 -19.29 -4.17 -5.32
N LYS A 261 -19.90 -3.12 -4.74
CA LYS A 261 -19.15 -2.09 -4.02
C LYS A 261 -18.43 -2.64 -2.80
N TYR A 262 -19.04 -3.56 -2.04
CA TYR A 262 -18.38 -4.22 -0.93
C TYR A 262 -17.11 -4.94 -1.38
N PHE A 263 -17.20 -5.79 -2.41
CA PHE A 263 -16.03 -6.53 -2.91
C PHE A 263 -14.98 -5.60 -3.50
N ALA A 264 -15.38 -4.57 -4.25
CA ALA A 264 -14.45 -3.58 -4.78
C ALA A 264 -13.66 -2.85 -3.68
N LEU A 265 -14.35 -2.41 -2.61
CA LEU A 265 -13.71 -1.76 -1.47
C LEU A 265 -12.83 -2.73 -0.67
N LEU A 266 -13.27 -3.98 -0.48
CA LEU A 266 -12.49 -4.99 0.22
C LEU A 266 -11.18 -5.27 -0.51
N ASP A 267 -11.23 -5.45 -1.84
CA ASP A 267 -10.06 -5.68 -2.67
C ASP A 267 -9.13 -4.47 -2.72
N GLN A 268 -9.70 -3.25 -2.81
CA GLN A 268 -8.91 -2.02 -2.75
C GLN A 268 -8.16 -1.94 -1.41
N ARG A 269 -8.85 -2.10 -0.28
CA ARG A 269 -8.24 -2.05 1.06
C ARG A 269 -7.18 -3.11 1.27
N ARG A 270 -7.37 -4.31 0.72
CA ARG A 270 -6.35 -5.37 0.75
C ARG A 270 -5.09 -4.93 0.02
N ARG A 271 -5.23 -4.40 -1.20
CA ARG A 271 -4.09 -3.90 -1.98
C ARG A 271 -3.38 -2.76 -1.26
N ASP A 272 -4.13 -1.81 -0.70
CA ASP A 272 -3.57 -0.68 0.06
C ASP A 272 -2.83 -1.16 1.32
N ASN A 273 -3.43 -2.08 2.09
CA ASN A 273 -2.81 -2.63 3.30
C ASN A 273 -1.56 -3.48 2.99
N THR A 274 -1.57 -4.26 1.90
CA THR A 274 -0.39 -5.00 1.45
C THR A 274 0.71 -4.04 0.99
N ALA A 275 0.38 -3.02 0.20
CA ALA A 275 1.34 -2.01 -0.26
C ALA A 275 1.94 -1.22 0.91
N GLU A 276 1.14 -0.86 1.92
CA GLU A 276 1.62 -0.20 3.13
C GLU A 276 2.55 -1.10 3.94
N ALA A 277 2.16 -2.38 4.13
CA ALA A 277 3.01 -3.35 4.82
C ALA A 277 4.34 -3.55 4.10
N GLU A 278 4.34 -3.67 2.77
CA GLU A 278 5.56 -3.76 1.96
C GLU A 278 6.41 -2.50 2.06
N SER A 279 5.81 -1.31 1.99
CA SER A 279 6.53 -0.04 2.21
C SER A 279 7.21 0.00 3.57
N ASN A 280 6.51 -0.42 4.63
CA ASN A 280 7.06 -0.47 5.98
C ASN A 280 8.17 -1.53 6.13
N ARG A 281 8.03 -2.70 5.49
CA ARG A 281 9.11 -3.70 5.40
C ARG A 281 10.36 -3.12 4.74
N LEU A 282 10.20 -2.42 3.63
CA LEU A 282 11.31 -1.78 2.92
C LEU A 282 11.99 -0.70 3.77
N LYS A 283 11.22 0.15 4.48
CA LYS A 283 11.77 1.14 5.41
C LYS A 283 12.60 0.49 6.52
N ILE A 284 12.17 -0.66 7.05
CA ILE A 284 12.96 -1.42 8.04
C ILE A 284 14.24 -1.98 7.42
N VAL A 285 14.18 -2.53 6.20
CA VAL A 285 15.39 -3.05 5.51
C VAL A 285 16.40 -1.93 5.26
N GLU A 286 15.95 -0.79 4.75
CA GLU A 286 16.79 0.39 4.55
C GLU A 286 17.36 0.91 5.88
N GLY A 287 16.51 0.99 6.91
CA GLY A 287 16.92 1.32 8.28
C GLY A 287 18.00 0.36 8.81
N ASN A 288 17.88 -0.94 8.56
CA ASN A 288 18.86 -1.96 8.96
C ASN A 288 20.20 -1.75 8.26
N ILE A 289 20.20 -1.39 6.97
CA ILE A 289 21.43 -1.08 6.23
C ILE A 289 22.09 0.15 6.83
N GLN A 290 21.32 1.24 7.00
CA GLN A 290 21.85 2.48 7.58
C GLN A 290 22.35 2.25 9.01
N GLY A 291 21.63 1.47 9.81
CA GLY A 291 22.04 1.16 11.18
C GLY A 291 23.33 0.36 11.26
N LYS A 292 23.59 -0.56 10.31
CA LYS A 292 24.89 -1.24 10.19
C LYS A 292 26.01 -0.27 9.83
N ILE A 293 25.75 0.70 8.95
CA ILE A 293 26.70 1.74 8.59
C ILE A 293 27.01 2.63 9.81
N ASP A 294 25.98 3.05 10.54
CA ASP A 294 26.10 3.88 11.75
C ASP A 294 26.90 3.15 12.83
N LEU A 295 26.62 1.87 13.09
CA LEU A 295 27.38 1.02 14.03
C LEU A 295 28.84 0.84 13.60
N GLY A 296 29.09 0.55 12.32
CA GLY A 296 30.45 0.42 11.80
C GLY A 296 31.24 1.72 11.91
N THR A 297 30.58 2.86 11.69
CA THR A 297 31.17 4.18 11.84
C THR A 297 31.46 4.50 13.31
N ALA A 298 30.52 4.19 14.21
CA ALA A 298 30.71 4.36 15.65
C ALA A 298 31.92 3.54 16.15
N LEU A 299 32.05 2.28 15.71
CA LEU A 299 33.17 1.42 16.06
C LEU A 299 34.52 1.99 15.56
N ARG A 300 34.56 2.52 14.34
CA ARG A 300 35.78 3.16 13.77
C ARG A 300 36.17 4.41 14.56
N ILE A 301 35.23 5.31 14.85
CA ILE A 301 35.49 6.53 15.62
C ILE A 301 35.94 6.18 17.04
N PHE A 302 35.26 5.23 17.68
CA PHE A 302 35.63 4.77 19.02
C PHE A 302 37.02 4.12 19.04
N GLY A 303 37.34 3.28 18.05
CA GLY A 303 38.68 2.68 17.90
C GLY A 303 39.77 3.72 17.70
N ALA A 304 39.54 4.73 16.85
CA ALA A 304 40.47 5.85 16.65
C ALA A 304 40.67 6.66 17.94
N PHE A 305 39.59 6.91 18.69
CA PHE A 305 39.67 7.57 20.00
C PHE A 305 40.51 6.76 21.00
N LEU A 306 40.30 5.45 21.10
CA LEU A 306 41.10 4.58 21.98
C LEU A 306 42.58 4.57 21.59
N ALA A 307 42.89 4.50 20.30
CA ALA A 307 44.27 4.57 19.81
C ALA A 307 44.95 5.89 20.21
N LEU A 308 44.26 7.02 20.03
CA LEU A 308 44.76 8.34 20.45
C LEU A 308 44.98 8.40 21.97
N MET A 309 44.01 7.95 22.77
CA MET A 309 44.15 7.91 24.24
C MET A 309 45.31 7.01 24.69
N PHE A 310 45.53 5.88 24.02
CA PHE A 310 46.65 5.00 24.30
C PHE A 310 48.00 5.69 24.04
N PHE A 311 48.15 6.43 22.94
CA PHE A 311 49.35 7.24 22.70
C PHE A 311 49.55 8.31 23.77
N PHE A 312 48.48 8.99 24.21
CA PHE A 312 48.56 9.95 25.33
C PHE A 312 49.04 9.28 26.63
N LEU A 313 48.58 8.07 26.93
CA LEU A 313 49.02 7.30 28.10
C LEU A 313 50.50 6.92 27.99
N LEU A 314 50.97 6.48 26.82
CA LEU A 314 52.39 6.18 26.61
C LEU A 314 53.27 7.41 26.84
N ILE A 315 52.91 8.55 26.27
CA ILE A 315 53.63 9.82 26.47
C ILE A 315 53.59 10.24 27.95
N ALA A 316 52.45 10.06 28.62
CA ALA A 316 52.32 10.39 30.03
C ALA A 316 53.22 9.50 30.91
N ILE A 317 53.28 8.19 30.63
CA ILE A 317 54.16 7.23 31.31
C ILE A 317 55.62 7.61 31.07
N GLU A 318 56.02 7.86 29.83
CA GLU A 318 57.38 8.25 29.48
C GLU A 318 57.79 9.54 30.21
N ARG A 319 56.92 10.56 30.22
CA ARG A 319 57.17 11.82 30.93
C ARG A 319 57.27 11.62 32.44
N HIS A 320 56.47 10.71 33.02
CA HIS A 320 56.53 10.39 34.43
C HIS A 320 57.81 9.63 34.79
N GLN A 321 58.24 8.67 33.96
CA GLN A 321 59.50 7.95 34.12
C GLN A 321 60.71 8.88 34.01
N ARG A 322 60.73 9.80 33.03
CA ARG A 322 61.78 10.83 32.93
C ARG A 322 61.84 11.74 34.16
N ARG A 323 60.69 12.08 34.75
CA ARG A 323 60.64 12.84 36.01
C ARG A 323 61.18 12.05 37.19
N ILE A 324 60.87 10.76 37.30
CA ILE A 324 61.40 9.90 38.37
C ILE A 324 62.93 9.74 38.20
N ALA A 325 63.41 9.49 36.98
CA ALA A 325 64.84 9.39 36.68
C ALA A 325 65.61 10.70 36.97
N ALA A 326 64.99 11.86 36.78
CA ALA A 326 65.60 13.16 37.11
C ALA A 326 65.61 13.48 38.62
N VAL A 327 64.88 12.73 39.45
CA VAL A 327 64.78 12.92 40.91
C VAL A 327 65.55 11.85 41.68
N LEU A 328 65.96 10.75 41.04
CA LEU A 328 66.93 9.81 41.59
C LEU A 328 68.32 10.45 41.50
N PRO A 329 68.93 10.88 42.63
CA PRO A 329 70.30 11.35 42.60
C PRO A 329 71.21 10.20 42.16
N ASP A 330 72.28 10.50 41.42
CA ASP A 330 73.40 9.59 41.15
C ASP A 330 74.00 9.12 42.48
N GLY A 331 73.38 8.11 43.08
CA GLY A 331 73.82 7.44 44.30
C GLY A 331 74.75 6.30 43.94
N ALA A 332 75.87 6.61 43.28
CA ALA A 332 76.99 5.68 43.09
C ALA A 332 78.35 6.39 42.99
N ASP A 333 78.52 7.50 43.72
CA ASP A 333 79.85 8.04 44.05
C ASP A 333 79.92 8.28 45.57
N ALA A 334 80.09 7.20 46.34
CA ALA A 334 80.76 7.18 47.65
C ALA A 334 80.60 5.81 48.35
N ALA A 335 81.52 4.88 48.09
CA ALA A 335 81.99 3.92 49.08
C ALA A 335 83.32 3.31 48.60
N THR A 336 84.40 4.08 48.78
CA THR A 336 85.72 3.55 49.17
C THR A 336 85.63 2.84 50.50
#